data_AF-A0A842X081-F1
#
_entry.id   AF-A0A842X081-F1
#
_cell.length_a   1.000
_cell.length_b   1.000
_cell.length_c   1.000
_cell.angle_alpha   90.00
_cell.angle_beta   90.00
_cell.angle_gamma   90.00
#
_symmetry.space_group_name_H-M   'P 1'
#
loop_
_entity.id
_entity.type
_entity.pdbx_description
1 polymer ?
#
loop_
_entity_poly.entity_id
_entity_poly.type
_entity_poly.pdbx_seq_one_letter_code
_entity_poly.pdbx_strand_id
1 'polypeptide(L)'
;MMAKGQVLCPLCGARMERWNDDKVNNCEYCGSPVLGPSQSRDCVNHPGTLAKGVCHVCGDLLCEECLQYRVGDYGGKLFTIVNCEKFRCVSESRWAKPLNREYQRLTDMDWADSSDNIIFRVTGLGALLMMIFELFFVISILYIQYFTTWGLNDPPFLPFFFLRGDLVVILSILGNLLSAILLQTALQVYIHERQLGAGLLLAFILIVESVFLVFRGIFFNLLSFPNPLYPWGLFAAFSVAVLMVFLGSLGAIYNGLKKRNQIEYAKQKLGLK
;
A
#
# COMPACT_ATOMS: atom_id res chain seq x y z
N MET A 1 -21.90 -28.32 -45.11
CA MET A 1 -22.14 -26.97 -44.57
C MET A 1 -23.32 -27.07 -43.61
N MET A 2 -23.06 -27.17 -42.31
CA MET A 2 -24.12 -27.26 -41.29
C MET A 2 -24.65 -25.85 -40.99
N ALA A 3 -25.97 -25.74 -40.81
CA ALA A 3 -26.65 -24.47 -40.59
C ALA A 3 -26.16 -23.79 -39.30
N LYS A 4 -25.56 -22.60 -39.43
CA LYS A 4 -25.20 -21.75 -38.30
C LYS A 4 -26.47 -21.32 -37.56
N GLY A 5 -26.76 -21.92 -36.42
CA GLY A 5 -27.85 -21.48 -35.54
C GLY A 5 -27.49 -20.15 -34.88
N GLN A 6 -28.38 -19.16 -34.96
CA GLN A 6 -28.25 -17.92 -34.18
C GLN A 6 -28.85 -18.13 -32.78
N VAL A 7 -28.14 -17.69 -31.75
CA VAL A 7 -28.61 -17.73 -30.36
C VAL A 7 -28.60 -16.31 -29.80
N LEU A 8 -29.55 -16.00 -28.91
CA LEU A 8 -29.55 -14.74 -28.16
C LEU A 8 -28.74 -14.90 -26.89
N CYS A 9 -27.84 -13.96 -26.61
CA CYS A 9 -27.15 -13.92 -25.33
C CYS A 9 -28.17 -13.65 -24.22
N PRO A 10 -28.29 -14.52 -23.20
CA PRO A 10 -29.26 -14.34 -22.11
C PRO A 10 -28.91 -13.15 -21.20
N LEU A 11 -27.69 -12.63 -21.27
CA LEU A 11 -27.22 -11.54 -20.42
C LEU A 11 -27.48 -10.16 -21.03
N CYS A 12 -27.11 -9.97 -22.31
CA CYS A 12 -27.20 -8.66 -22.97
C CYS A 12 -28.19 -8.62 -24.14
N GLY A 13 -28.87 -9.73 -24.45
CA GLY A 13 -29.84 -9.82 -25.54
C GLY A 13 -29.24 -9.77 -26.95
N ALA A 14 -27.92 -9.73 -27.09
CA ALA A 14 -27.26 -9.64 -28.39
C ALA A 14 -27.42 -10.95 -29.18
N ARG A 15 -27.63 -10.85 -30.49
CA ARG A 15 -27.62 -12.00 -31.40
C ARG A 15 -26.18 -12.41 -31.65
N MET A 16 -25.90 -13.70 -31.47
CA MET A 16 -24.57 -14.27 -31.64
C MET A 16 -24.63 -15.50 -32.55
N GLU A 17 -23.62 -15.62 -33.42
CA GLU A 17 -23.44 -16.81 -34.24
C GLU A 17 -22.92 -17.96 -33.36
N ARG A 18 -23.55 -19.14 -33.46
CA ARG A 18 -23.02 -20.36 -32.85
C ARG A 18 -21.90 -20.90 -33.74
N TRP A 19 -20.67 -20.92 -33.22
CA TRP A 19 -19.52 -21.47 -33.95
C TRP A 19 -19.20 -22.90 -33.53
N ASN A 20 -19.47 -23.25 -32.27
CA ASN A 20 -19.28 -24.58 -31.73
C ASN A 20 -20.63 -25.18 -31.31
N ASP A 21 -20.98 -26.32 -31.91
CA ASP A 21 -22.17 -27.08 -31.52
C ASP A 21 -21.97 -27.82 -30.20
N ASP A 22 -20.74 -28.21 -29.87
CA ASP A 22 -20.42 -29.04 -28.70
C ASP A 22 -19.72 -28.28 -27.57
N LYS A 23 -19.42 -26.98 -27.76
CA LYS A 23 -18.68 -26.17 -26.77
C LYS A 23 -19.35 -24.84 -26.46
N VAL A 24 -18.95 -24.24 -25.34
CA VAL A 24 -19.44 -22.91 -24.94
C VAL A 24 -19.01 -21.87 -25.98
N ASN A 25 -19.96 -21.03 -26.39
CA ASN A 25 -19.69 -19.89 -27.26
C ASN A 25 -19.65 -18.62 -26.40
N ASN A 26 -18.63 -17.77 -26.57
CA ASN A 26 -18.59 -16.49 -25.85
C ASN A 26 -19.34 -15.44 -26.66
N CYS A 27 -20.20 -14.66 -25.99
CA CYS A 27 -20.85 -13.52 -26.63
C CYS A 27 -19.80 -12.48 -27.03
N GLU A 28 -19.76 -12.10 -28.31
CA GLU A 28 -18.81 -11.09 -28.82
C GLU A 28 -18.99 -9.72 -28.17
N TYR A 29 -20.22 -9.42 -27.71
CA TYR A 29 -20.57 -8.10 -27.19
C TYR A 29 -20.25 -7.95 -25.69
N CYS A 30 -20.56 -8.95 -24.87
CA CYS A 30 -20.39 -8.86 -23.41
C CYS A 30 -19.42 -9.90 -22.82
N GLY A 31 -18.86 -10.78 -23.64
CA GLY A 31 -17.95 -11.84 -23.22
C GLY A 31 -18.60 -12.96 -22.43
N SER A 32 -19.93 -12.95 -22.23
CA SER A 32 -20.62 -13.96 -21.43
C SER A 32 -20.60 -15.33 -22.12
N PRO A 33 -20.31 -16.43 -21.40
CA PRO A 33 -20.41 -17.79 -21.93
C PRO A 33 -21.88 -18.17 -22.17
N VAL A 34 -22.18 -18.60 -23.40
CA VAL A 34 -23.52 -18.99 -23.84
C VAL A 34 -23.52 -20.44 -24.32
N LEU A 35 -24.43 -21.21 -23.73
CA LEU A 35 -24.68 -22.60 -24.08
C LEU A 35 -25.78 -22.70 -25.13
N GLY A 36 -25.58 -23.61 -26.08
CA GLY A 36 -26.62 -24.00 -27.02
C GLY A 36 -27.72 -24.83 -26.34
N PRO A 37 -28.95 -24.86 -26.90
CA PRO A 37 -30.10 -25.54 -26.30
C PRO A 37 -29.92 -27.06 -26.16
N SER A 38 -29.04 -27.66 -26.96
CA SER A 38 -28.73 -29.10 -26.95
C SER A 38 -27.50 -29.45 -26.12
N GLN A 39 -26.83 -28.47 -25.50
CA GLN A 39 -25.58 -28.70 -24.77
C GLN A 39 -25.85 -29.11 -23.31
N SER A 40 -25.11 -30.12 -22.86
CA SER A 40 -25.10 -30.48 -21.44
C SER A 40 -24.48 -29.36 -20.61
N ARG A 41 -25.01 -29.18 -19.39
CA ARG A 41 -24.45 -28.27 -18.37
C ARG A 41 -23.42 -28.95 -17.48
N ASP A 42 -23.18 -30.23 -17.70
CA ASP A 42 -22.28 -31.02 -16.87
C ASP A 42 -20.82 -30.81 -17.26
N CYS A 43 -19.94 -31.18 -16.34
CA CYS A 43 -18.52 -31.28 -16.60
C CYS A 43 -18.26 -32.29 -17.72
N VAL A 44 -17.44 -31.92 -18.70
CA VAL A 44 -17.06 -32.79 -19.82
C VAL A 44 -16.35 -34.07 -19.34
N ASN A 45 -15.64 -34.00 -18.21
CA ASN A 45 -14.90 -35.13 -17.65
C ASN A 45 -15.73 -35.94 -16.64
N HIS A 46 -16.77 -35.36 -16.04
CA HIS A 46 -17.59 -35.97 -14.99
C HIS A 46 -19.09 -35.83 -15.31
N PRO A 47 -19.66 -36.75 -16.12
CA PRO A 47 -21.09 -36.75 -16.45
C PRO A 47 -21.96 -36.82 -15.18
N GLY A 48 -23.01 -36.00 -15.09
CA GLY A 48 -23.87 -35.88 -13.91
C GLY A 48 -23.38 -34.90 -12.83
N THR A 49 -22.20 -34.29 -13.00
CA THR A 49 -21.70 -33.22 -12.13
C THR A 49 -21.82 -31.87 -12.83
N LEU A 50 -22.55 -30.93 -12.24
CA LEU A 50 -22.78 -29.61 -12.84
C LEU A 50 -21.47 -28.82 -12.95
N ALA A 51 -21.21 -28.23 -14.12
CA ALA A 51 -20.02 -27.42 -14.33
C ALA A 51 -20.05 -26.11 -13.52
N LYS A 52 -18.88 -25.70 -13.03
CA LYS A 52 -18.66 -24.49 -12.23
C LYS A 52 -17.91 -23.40 -12.99
N GLY A 53 -17.31 -23.74 -14.13
CA GLY A 53 -16.55 -22.81 -14.95
C GLY A 53 -16.35 -23.31 -16.37
N VAL A 54 -15.84 -22.41 -17.22
CA VAL A 54 -15.55 -22.67 -18.64
C VAL A 54 -14.05 -22.51 -18.85
N CYS A 55 -13.41 -23.45 -19.54
CA CYS A 55 -12.02 -23.27 -19.96
C CYS A 55 -11.92 -22.13 -20.97
N HIS A 56 -11.16 -21.09 -20.66
CA HIS A 56 -10.98 -19.92 -21.53
C HIS A 56 -10.24 -20.24 -22.84
N VAL A 57 -9.54 -21.37 -22.92
CA VAL A 57 -8.82 -21.81 -24.12
C VAL A 57 -9.70 -22.69 -25.01
N CYS A 58 -10.19 -23.82 -24.49
CA CYS A 58 -10.91 -24.79 -25.32
C CYS A 58 -12.43 -24.62 -25.32
N GLY A 59 -13.02 -23.85 -24.40
CA GLY A 59 -14.46 -23.66 -24.26
C GLY A 59 -15.21 -24.82 -23.60
N ASP A 60 -14.49 -25.76 -22.95
CA ASP A 60 -15.10 -26.91 -22.27
C ASP A 60 -15.67 -26.50 -20.91
N LEU A 61 -16.81 -27.09 -20.53
CA LEU A 61 -17.41 -26.97 -19.21
C LEU A 61 -16.72 -27.91 -18.21
N LEU A 62 -16.35 -27.38 -17.04
CA LEU A 62 -15.56 -28.10 -16.04
C LEU A 62 -16.18 -27.96 -14.64
N CYS A 63 -16.17 -29.05 -13.86
CA CYS A 63 -16.45 -29.01 -12.42
C CYS A 63 -15.25 -28.45 -11.63
N GLU A 64 -15.43 -28.18 -10.34
CA GLU A 64 -14.40 -27.60 -9.47
C GLU A 64 -13.09 -28.41 -9.42
N GLU A 65 -13.17 -29.74 -9.51
CA GLU A 65 -12.00 -30.62 -9.51
C GLU A 65 -11.19 -30.55 -10.81
N CYS A 66 -11.85 -30.30 -11.95
CA CYS A 66 -11.19 -30.21 -13.25
C CYS A 66 -10.74 -28.79 -13.62
N LEU A 67 -11.03 -27.81 -12.75
CA LEU A 67 -10.75 -26.39 -12.97
C LEU A 67 -9.38 -26.01 -12.41
N GLN A 68 -8.47 -25.59 -13.28
CA GLN A 68 -7.23 -24.98 -12.88
C GLN A 68 -7.30 -23.46 -13.05
N TYR A 69 -7.27 -22.75 -11.93
CA TYR A 69 -7.15 -21.29 -11.91
C TYR A 69 -5.69 -20.93 -12.11
N ARG A 70 -5.42 -19.97 -13.00
CA ARG A 70 -4.07 -19.47 -13.29
C ARG A 70 -4.10 -17.95 -13.25
N VAL A 71 -3.07 -17.33 -12.72
CA VAL A 71 -2.95 -15.86 -12.66
C VAL A 71 -1.78 -15.43 -13.51
N GLY A 72 -2.04 -14.48 -14.41
CA GLY A 72 -1.03 -13.85 -15.26
C GLY A 72 -1.03 -12.33 -15.07
N ASP A 73 0.14 -11.72 -15.20
CA ASP A 73 0.29 -10.26 -15.26
C ASP A 73 0.29 -9.84 -16.74
N TYR A 74 -0.65 -8.99 -17.12
CA TYR A 74 -0.71 -8.38 -18.44
C TYR A 74 -0.78 -6.86 -18.31
N GLY A 75 0.37 -6.19 -18.51
CA GLY A 75 0.48 -4.73 -18.44
C GLY A 75 0.27 -4.14 -17.05
N GLY A 76 0.63 -4.86 -15.98
CA GLY A 76 0.47 -4.42 -14.59
C GLY A 76 -0.92 -4.70 -14.00
N LYS A 77 -1.79 -5.41 -14.73
CA LYS A 77 -3.07 -5.91 -14.23
C LYS A 77 -3.02 -7.44 -14.10
N LEU A 78 -3.41 -7.94 -12.94
CA LEU A 78 -3.53 -9.36 -12.67
C LEU A 78 -4.84 -9.88 -13.28
N PHE A 79 -4.73 -10.87 -14.18
CA PHE A 79 -5.87 -11.55 -14.78
C PHE A 79 -5.94 -12.99 -14.27
N THR A 80 -7.13 -13.40 -13.84
CA THR A 80 -7.42 -14.79 -13.50
C THR A 80 -7.98 -15.50 -14.72
N ILE A 81 -7.33 -16.59 -15.12
CA ILE A 81 -7.70 -17.44 -16.25
C ILE A 81 -8.11 -18.79 -15.71
N VAL A 82 -9.19 -19.32 -16.27
CA VAL A 82 -9.72 -20.62 -15.90
C VAL A 82 -9.40 -21.61 -17.03
N ASN A 83 -8.66 -22.67 -16.73
CA ASN A 83 -8.25 -23.67 -17.73
C ASN A 83 -8.56 -25.11 -17.30
N CYS A 84 -8.74 -25.99 -18.28
CA CYS A 84 -8.69 -27.43 -18.06
C CYS A 84 -7.24 -27.94 -18.05
N GLU A 85 -7.07 -29.18 -17.61
CA GLU A 85 -5.77 -29.86 -17.52
C GLU A 85 -5.24 -30.38 -18.87
N LYS A 86 -5.99 -30.22 -19.97
CA LYS A 86 -5.55 -30.67 -21.30
C LYS A 86 -4.24 -29.98 -21.69
N PHE A 87 -3.26 -30.76 -22.17
CA PHE A 87 -1.91 -30.29 -22.50
C PHE A 87 -1.91 -29.02 -23.37
N ARG A 88 -2.75 -28.98 -24.40
CA ARG A 88 -2.91 -27.80 -25.28
C ARG A 88 -3.31 -26.55 -24.50
N CYS A 89 -4.30 -26.65 -23.62
CA CYS A 89 -4.80 -25.52 -22.83
C CYS A 89 -3.76 -25.02 -21.82
N VAL A 90 -3.03 -25.95 -21.20
CA VAL A 90 -1.91 -25.62 -20.31
C VAL A 90 -0.77 -24.95 -21.07
N SER A 91 -0.48 -25.38 -22.31
CA SER A 91 0.56 -24.80 -23.14
C SER A 91 0.24 -23.38 -23.60
N GLU A 92 -0.99 -23.11 -24.04
CA GLU A 92 -1.44 -21.78 -24.48
C GLU A 92 -1.53 -20.79 -23.31
N SER A 93 -1.73 -21.29 -22.10
CA SER A 93 -1.79 -20.49 -20.87
C SER A 93 -0.54 -20.56 -20.01
N ARG A 94 0.58 -21.04 -20.56
CA ARG A 94 1.84 -21.23 -19.80
C ARG A 94 2.39 -19.93 -19.23
N TRP A 95 2.04 -18.79 -19.84
CA TRP A 95 2.37 -17.45 -19.38
C TRP A 95 1.67 -17.08 -18.05
N ALA A 96 0.56 -17.72 -17.71
CA ALA A 96 -0.12 -17.59 -16.42
C ALA A 96 0.27 -18.76 -15.50
N LYS A 97 0.68 -18.45 -14.27
CA LYS A 97 1.09 -19.47 -13.29
C LYS A 97 -0.13 -20.08 -12.62
N PRO A 98 -0.14 -21.41 -12.34
CA PRO A 98 -1.24 -22.01 -11.61
C PRO A 98 -1.36 -21.38 -10.22
N LEU A 99 -2.57 -21.01 -9.87
CA LEU A 99 -2.90 -20.42 -8.59
C LEU A 99 -2.99 -21.54 -7.56
N ASN A 100 -2.03 -21.57 -6.64
CA ASN A 100 -2.14 -22.44 -5.49
C ASN A 100 -3.15 -21.80 -4.51
N ARG A 101 -4.40 -22.28 -4.55
CA ARG A 101 -5.49 -21.81 -3.66
C ARG A 101 -5.13 -21.94 -2.19
N GLU A 102 -4.38 -22.99 -1.83
CA GLU A 102 -3.92 -23.20 -0.46
C GLU A 102 -2.84 -22.19 -0.07
N TYR A 103 -1.91 -21.87 -0.98
CA TYR A 103 -0.95 -20.78 -0.78
C TYR A 103 -1.67 -19.45 -0.56
N GLN A 104 -2.62 -19.11 -1.43
CA GLN A 104 -3.38 -17.86 -1.33
C GLN A 104 -4.16 -17.76 -0.02
N ARG A 105 -4.79 -18.86 0.41
CA ARG A 105 -5.48 -18.93 1.72
C ARG A 105 -4.51 -18.76 2.89
N LEU A 106 -3.30 -19.33 2.80
CA LEU A 106 -2.29 -19.21 3.85
C LEU A 106 -1.62 -17.83 3.87
N THR A 107 -1.56 -17.14 2.73
CA THR A 107 -1.03 -15.78 2.61
C THR A 107 -2.11 -14.71 2.60
N ASP A 108 -3.32 -15.04 3.04
CA ASP A 108 -4.39 -14.07 3.19
C ASP A 108 -4.06 -13.11 4.34
N MET A 109 -4.07 -11.81 4.04
CA MET A 109 -3.62 -10.74 4.93
C MET A 109 -4.75 -9.80 5.33
N ASP A 110 -6.02 -10.21 5.21
CA ASP A 110 -7.19 -9.40 5.59
C ASP A 110 -7.10 -8.84 7.03
N TRP A 111 -6.43 -9.55 7.95
CA TRP A 111 -6.20 -9.05 9.31
C TRP A 111 -5.34 -7.78 9.36
N ALA A 112 -4.44 -7.60 8.38
CA ALA A 112 -3.49 -6.50 8.33
C ALA A 112 -4.14 -5.17 7.95
N ASP A 113 -5.22 -5.17 7.18
CA ASP A 113 -5.89 -3.95 6.69
C ASP A 113 -6.33 -3.05 7.85
N SER A 114 -6.91 -3.64 8.90
CA SER A 114 -7.31 -2.93 10.11
C SER A 114 -6.12 -2.27 10.81
N SER A 115 -5.00 -2.98 10.90
CA SER A 115 -3.80 -2.54 11.60
C SER A 115 -3.05 -1.49 10.79
N ASP A 116 -2.98 -1.66 9.47
CA ASP A 116 -2.31 -0.74 8.55
C ASP A 116 -3.04 0.61 8.50
N ASN A 117 -4.38 0.61 8.56
CA ASN A 117 -5.16 1.85 8.66
C ASN A 117 -4.92 2.58 9.99
N ILE A 118 -4.79 1.86 11.12
CA ILE A 118 -4.45 2.48 12.42
C ILE A 118 -3.04 3.08 12.36
N ILE A 119 -2.06 2.33 11.87
CA ILE A 119 -0.67 2.78 11.71
C ILE A 119 -0.61 4.04 10.85
N PHE A 120 -1.32 4.05 9.72
CA PHE A 120 -1.41 5.20 8.82
C PHE A 120 -1.97 6.44 9.53
N ARG A 121 -3.08 6.29 10.26
CA ARG A 121 -3.69 7.41 10.98
C ARG A 121 -2.77 7.98 12.05
N VAL A 122 -2.12 7.11 12.82
CA VAL A 122 -1.22 7.53 13.91
C VAL A 122 0.04 8.20 13.36
N THR A 123 0.70 7.59 12.36
CA THR A 123 1.88 8.18 11.70
C THR A 123 1.55 9.46 10.95
N GLY A 124 0.46 9.48 10.18
CA GLY A 124 0.03 10.65 9.41
C GLY A 124 -0.37 11.83 10.29
N LEU A 125 -1.12 11.58 11.38
CA LEU A 125 -1.45 12.62 12.35
C LEU A 125 -0.19 13.13 13.07
N GLY A 126 0.72 12.24 13.46
CA GLY A 126 2.01 12.62 14.04
C GLY A 126 2.83 13.51 13.11
N ALA A 127 2.98 13.14 11.83
CA ALA A 127 3.69 13.92 10.83
C ALA A 127 3.04 15.30 10.59
N LEU A 128 1.71 15.36 10.57
CA LEU A 128 0.98 16.64 10.46
C LEU A 128 1.21 17.53 11.68
N LEU A 129 1.20 16.96 12.89
CA LEU A 129 1.53 17.70 14.12
C LEU A 129 2.97 18.20 14.12
N MET A 130 3.92 17.42 13.58
CA MET A 130 5.31 17.86 13.39
C MET A 130 5.40 19.07 12.45
N MET A 131 4.71 19.06 11.32
CA MET A 131 4.67 20.20 10.40
C MET A 131 4.06 21.45 11.04
N ILE A 132 2.96 21.29 11.79
CA ILE A 132 2.35 22.40 12.53
C ILE A 132 3.32 22.93 13.58
N PHE A 133 3.99 22.03 14.32
CA PHE A 133 5.01 22.39 15.29
C PHE A 133 6.14 23.20 14.64
N GLU A 134 6.69 22.74 13.51
CA GLU A 134 7.76 23.47 12.80
C GLU A 134 7.31 24.88 12.44
N LEU A 135 6.11 25.03 11.87
CA LEU A 135 5.56 26.35 11.51
C LEU A 135 5.50 27.27 12.74
N PHE A 136 4.94 26.79 13.85
CA PHE A 136 4.88 27.56 15.09
C PHE A 136 6.27 27.87 15.64
N PHE A 137 7.20 26.94 15.56
CA PHE A 137 8.59 27.12 15.98
C PHE A 137 9.24 28.25 15.18
N VAL A 138 9.18 28.22 13.84
CA VAL A 138 9.74 29.29 13.00
C VAL A 138 9.17 30.66 13.35
N ILE A 139 7.84 30.77 13.38
CA ILE A 139 7.15 32.04 13.67
C ILE A 139 7.54 32.56 15.05
N SER A 140 7.61 31.67 16.04
CA SER A 140 7.93 32.07 17.42
C SER A 140 9.38 32.53 17.57
N ILE A 141 10.34 31.85 16.94
CA ILE A 141 11.74 32.26 16.99
C ILE A 141 11.95 33.59 16.25
N LEU A 142 11.31 33.78 15.09
CA LEU A 142 11.33 35.07 14.39
C LEU A 142 10.70 36.18 15.24
N TYR A 143 9.56 35.90 15.88
CA TYR A 143 8.94 36.86 16.78
C TYR A 143 9.88 37.25 17.93
N ILE A 144 10.52 36.27 18.58
CA ILE A 144 11.49 36.51 19.66
C ILE A 144 12.64 37.37 19.13
N GLN A 145 13.18 37.06 17.97
CA GLN A 145 14.34 37.75 17.41
C GLN A 145 14.08 39.22 17.07
N TYR A 146 12.89 39.54 16.57
CA TYR A 146 12.55 40.88 16.07
C TYR A 146 11.79 41.75 17.06
N PHE A 147 11.01 41.17 17.97
CA PHE A 147 10.06 41.92 18.79
C PHE A 147 10.30 41.84 20.30
N THR A 148 11.27 41.04 20.75
CA THR A 148 11.59 40.94 22.19
C THR A 148 12.94 41.58 22.51
N THR A 149 13.06 42.15 23.72
CA THR A 149 14.31 42.74 24.21
C THR A 149 15.45 41.71 24.28
N TRP A 150 15.13 40.43 24.47
CA TRP A 150 16.10 39.34 24.43
C TRP A 150 16.69 39.14 23.03
N GLY A 151 15.86 39.14 21.98
CA GLY A 151 16.33 39.04 20.59
C GLY A 151 17.05 40.29 20.08
N LEU A 152 16.67 41.47 20.60
CA LEU A 152 17.23 42.76 20.18
C LEU A 152 18.50 43.17 20.94
N ASN A 153 18.93 42.40 21.94
CA ASN A 153 20.06 42.72 22.81
C ASN A 153 21.39 42.86 22.04
N ASP A 154 22.36 43.55 22.64
CA ASP A 154 23.73 43.69 22.12
C ASP A 154 24.76 43.34 23.23
N PRO A 155 25.49 42.22 23.13
CA PRO A 155 25.48 41.26 22.03
C PRO A 155 24.15 40.45 21.94
N PRO A 156 23.78 40.02 20.72
CA PRO A 156 22.55 39.27 20.48
C PRO A 156 22.64 37.86 21.09
N PHE A 157 21.61 37.45 21.81
CA PHE A 157 21.52 36.07 22.34
C PHE A 157 21.21 35.03 21.24
N LEU A 158 20.64 35.48 20.12
CA LEU A 158 20.33 34.65 18.95
C LEU A 158 21.38 34.91 17.84
N PRO A 159 22.10 33.88 17.38
CA PRO A 159 23.11 34.03 16.34
C PRO A 159 22.50 34.38 14.97
N PHE A 160 23.19 35.20 14.19
CA PHE A 160 22.88 35.53 12.79
C PHE A 160 24.18 35.78 12.01
N PHE A 161 24.15 35.67 10.67
CA PHE A 161 25.34 35.89 9.83
C PHE A 161 25.44 37.33 9.33
N PHE A 162 24.44 37.76 8.57
CA PHE A 162 24.39 39.05 7.88
C PHE A 162 23.17 39.86 8.30
N LEU A 163 22.02 39.19 8.43
CA LEU A 163 20.74 39.80 8.76
C LEU A 163 20.11 39.02 9.91
N ARG A 164 19.55 39.73 10.91
CA ARG A 164 18.78 39.04 11.97
C ARG A 164 17.74 38.11 11.32
N GLY A 165 17.65 36.88 11.79
CA GLY A 165 16.71 35.88 11.27
C GLY A 165 17.21 35.03 10.09
N ASP A 166 18.34 35.35 9.46
CA ASP A 166 18.85 34.55 8.33
C ASP A 166 19.10 33.08 8.70
N LEU A 167 19.77 32.86 9.84
CA LEU A 167 20.12 31.55 10.36
C LEU A 167 18.88 30.76 10.79
N VAL A 168 17.89 31.46 11.36
CA VAL A 168 16.58 30.88 11.72
C VAL A 168 15.88 30.37 10.46
N VAL A 169 15.78 31.21 9.42
CA VAL A 169 15.11 30.84 8.17
C VAL A 169 15.82 29.65 7.50
N ILE A 170 17.16 29.67 7.41
CA ILE A 170 17.92 28.58 6.78
C ILE A 170 17.71 27.24 7.52
N LEU A 171 17.87 27.23 8.84
CA LEU A 171 17.70 26.02 9.64
C LEU A 171 16.24 25.53 9.64
N SER A 172 15.28 26.45 9.55
CA SER A 172 13.86 26.13 9.43
C SER A 172 13.47 25.55 8.07
N ILE A 173 14.09 26.00 6.98
CA ILE A 173 13.89 25.39 5.65
C ILE A 173 14.37 23.93 5.66
N LEU A 174 15.53 23.68 6.27
CA LEU A 174 16.07 22.32 6.41
C LEU A 174 15.18 21.45 7.31
N GLY A 175 14.66 22.00 8.41
CA GLY A 175 13.70 21.31 9.28
C GLY A 175 12.42 20.92 8.54
N ASN A 176 11.79 21.88 7.85
CA ASN A 176 10.59 21.63 7.05
C ASN A 176 10.81 20.60 5.95
N LEU A 177 11.99 20.61 5.31
CA LEU A 177 12.34 19.59 4.31
C LEU A 177 12.38 18.19 4.94
N LEU A 178 12.99 18.05 6.12
CA LEU A 178 13.02 16.77 6.85
C LEU A 178 11.60 16.31 7.21
N SER A 179 10.76 17.19 7.75
CA SER A 179 9.36 16.85 8.08
C SER A 179 8.54 16.45 6.84
N ALA A 180 8.79 17.09 5.69
CA ALA A 180 8.14 16.72 4.43
C ALA A 180 8.57 15.33 3.93
N ILE A 181 9.87 15.01 4.01
CA ILE A 181 10.37 13.67 3.69
C ILE A 181 9.79 12.63 4.65
N LEU A 182 9.64 12.97 5.94
CA LEU A 182 9.01 12.11 6.94
C LEU A 182 7.55 11.83 6.57
N LEU A 183 6.77 12.86 6.23
CA LEU A 183 5.38 12.69 5.78
C LEU A 183 5.30 11.80 4.53
N GLN A 184 6.13 12.06 3.52
CA GLN A 184 6.14 11.27 2.29
C GLN A 184 6.49 9.79 2.58
N THR A 185 7.43 9.54 3.48
CA THR A 185 7.81 8.18 3.90
C THR A 185 6.69 7.50 4.70
N ALA A 186 5.99 8.24 5.56
CA ALA A 186 4.84 7.74 6.30
C ALA A 186 3.70 7.31 5.35
N LEU A 187 3.46 8.06 4.27
CA LEU A 187 2.50 7.67 3.23
C LEU A 187 2.92 6.39 2.51
N GLN A 188 4.22 6.16 2.30
CA GLN A 188 4.73 4.95 1.64
C GLN A 188 4.58 3.68 2.50
N VAL A 189 4.41 3.79 3.82
CA VAL A 189 4.12 2.64 4.71
C VAL A 189 2.85 1.90 4.28
N TYR A 190 1.91 2.59 3.63
CA TYR A 190 0.67 1.98 3.11
C TYR A 190 0.90 1.04 1.91
N ILE A 191 2.03 1.14 1.22
CA ILE A 191 2.32 0.27 0.07
C ILE A 191 2.71 -1.12 0.62
N HIS A 192 1.76 -2.05 0.58
CA HIS A 192 1.79 -3.39 1.19
C HIS A 192 3.12 -4.15 1.03
N GLU A 193 3.81 -3.98 -0.10
CA GLU A 193 5.04 -4.74 -0.41
C GLU A 193 6.30 -4.23 0.31
N ARG A 194 6.30 -3.00 0.83
CA ARG A 194 7.52 -2.35 1.38
C ARG A 194 7.39 -1.87 2.83
N GLN A 195 6.33 -2.30 3.52
CA GLN A 195 5.98 -1.81 4.86
C GLN A 195 7.12 -1.89 5.89
N LEU A 196 7.89 -3.00 5.90
CA LEU A 196 9.05 -3.16 6.79
C LEU A 196 10.13 -2.12 6.53
N GLY A 197 10.50 -1.94 5.25
CA GLY A 197 11.54 -1.00 4.85
C GLY A 197 11.11 0.45 5.07
N ALA A 198 9.84 0.76 4.77
CA ALA A 198 9.26 2.07 5.02
C ALA A 198 9.22 2.38 6.52
N GLY A 199 8.85 1.42 7.38
CA GLY A 199 8.89 1.58 8.84
C GLY A 199 10.30 1.84 9.37
N LEU A 200 11.30 1.08 8.92
CA LEU A 200 12.69 1.30 9.32
C LEU A 200 13.23 2.66 8.87
N LEU A 201 12.92 3.06 7.63
CA LEU A 201 13.31 4.37 7.10
C LEU A 201 12.64 5.50 7.88
N LEU A 202 11.36 5.34 8.23
CA LEU A 202 10.60 6.29 9.03
C LEU A 202 11.23 6.47 10.43
N ALA A 203 11.60 5.37 11.10
CA ALA A 203 12.32 5.42 12.38
C ALA A 203 13.64 6.19 12.26
N PHE A 204 14.41 5.92 11.22
CA PHE A 204 15.69 6.57 10.99
C PHE A 204 15.53 8.08 10.77
N ILE A 205 14.61 8.50 9.90
CA ILE A 205 14.34 9.92 9.62
C ILE A 205 13.86 10.62 10.90
N LEU A 206 13.00 9.97 11.69
CA LEU A 206 12.52 10.54 12.96
C LEU A 206 13.65 10.80 13.95
N ILE A 207 14.65 9.91 14.03
CA ILE A 207 15.85 10.12 14.88
C ILE A 207 16.63 11.34 14.38
N VAL A 208 16.87 11.44 13.07
CA VAL A 208 17.61 12.55 12.46
C VAL A 208 16.89 13.88 12.73
N GLU A 209 15.57 13.94 12.51
CA GLU A 209 14.75 15.12 12.76
C GLU A 209 14.75 15.51 14.24
N SER A 210 14.66 14.54 15.16
CA SER A 210 14.71 14.80 16.60
C SER A 210 16.05 15.36 17.03
N VAL A 211 17.15 14.81 16.55
CA VAL A 211 18.49 15.34 16.81
C VAL A 211 18.63 16.75 16.26
N PHE A 212 18.15 17.00 15.03
CA PHE A 212 18.22 18.31 14.40
C PHE A 212 17.42 19.38 15.15
N LEU A 213 16.25 19.02 15.68
CA LEU A 213 15.42 19.95 16.46
C LEU A 213 16.01 20.25 17.84
N VAL A 214 16.51 19.24 18.55
CA VAL A 214 17.23 19.45 19.82
C VAL A 214 18.46 20.33 19.59
N PHE A 215 19.21 20.09 18.51
CA PHE A 215 20.31 20.94 18.10
C PHE A 215 19.86 22.39 17.90
N ARG A 216 18.77 22.65 17.16
CA ARG A 216 18.24 24.02 16.97
C ARG A 216 17.85 24.68 18.29
N GLY A 217 17.20 23.94 19.21
CA GLY A 217 16.84 24.48 20.52
C GLY A 217 18.03 24.91 21.36
N ILE A 218 19.11 24.12 21.35
CA ILE A 218 20.38 24.44 22.02
C ILE A 218 21.09 25.60 21.31
N PHE A 219 21.16 25.55 19.98
CA PHE A 219 21.84 26.54 19.15
C PHE A 219 21.20 27.94 19.27
N PHE A 220 19.88 28.01 19.38
CA PHE A 220 19.14 29.25 19.66
C PHE A 220 19.08 29.61 21.14
N ASN A 221 19.82 28.90 22.01
CA ASN A 221 19.93 29.17 23.44
C ASN A 221 18.57 29.27 24.17
N LEU A 222 17.60 28.45 23.77
CA LEU A 222 16.22 28.53 24.29
C LEU A 222 16.10 28.19 25.77
N LEU A 223 17.07 27.46 26.33
CA LEU A 223 17.12 27.15 27.76
C LEU A 223 17.38 28.40 28.61
N SER A 224 18.03 29.41 28.04
CA SER A 224 18.32 30.69 28.72
C SER A 224 17.23 31.74 28.47
N PHE A 225 16.13 31.37 27.80
CA PHE A 225 15.05 32.29 27.49
C PHE A 225 14.35 32.74 28.79
N PRO A 226 14.01 34.04 28.96
CA PRO A 226 13.48 34.57 30.22
C PRO A 226 12.19 33.91 30.71
N ASN A 227 11.38 33.37 29.79
CA ASN A 227 10.21 32.59 30.15
C ASN A 227 10.57 31.09 30.17
N PRO A 228 10.68 30.46 31.36
CA PRO A 228 11.08 29.06 31.45
C PRO A 228 10.01 28.10 30.89
N LEU A 229 8.74 28.49 30.83
CA LEU A 229 7.66 27.61 30.33
C LEU A 229 7.71 27.42 28.82
N TYR A 230 8.26 28.38 28.09
CA TYR A 230 8.31 28.36 26.63
C TYR A 230 9.08 27.14 26.06
N PRO A 231 10.36 26.91 26.42
CA PRO A 231 11.12 25.76 25.91
C PRO A 231 10.50 24.42 26.33
N TRP A 232 9.95 24.31 27.54
CA TRP A 232 9.28 23.09 28.00
C TRP A 232 7.97 22.83 27.25
N GLY A 233 7.20 23.87 26.91
CA GLY A 233 6.00 23.76 26.10
C GLY A 233 6.31 23.26 24.69
N LEU A 234 7.35 23.81 24.05
CA LEU A 234 7.82 23.32 22.75
C LEU A 234 8.28 21.87 22.82
N PHE A 235 9.07 21.51 23.83
CA PHE A 235 9.56 20.15 24.01
C PHE A 235 8.41 19.15 24.22
N ALA A 236 7.40 19.50 25.02
CA ALA A 236 6.23 18.67 25.25
C ALA A 236 5.42 18.47 23.96
N ALA A 237 5.14 19.56 23.22
CA ALA A 237 4.41 19.49 21.95
C ALA A 237 5.13 18.61 20.92
N PHE A 238 6.43 18.81 20.78
CA PHE A 238 7.29 18.00 19.92
C PHE A 238 7.29 16.52 20.34
N SER A 239 7.44 16.24 21.63
CA SER A 239 7.49 14.87 22.16
C SER A 239 6.23 14.07 21.86
N VAL A 240 5.06 14.71 21.91
CA VAL A 240 3.79 14.06 21.54
C VAL A 240 3.82 13.66 20.06
N ALA A 241 4.21 14.56 19.17
CA ALA A 241 4.24 14.29 17.74
C ALA A 241 5.26 13.19 17.39
N VAL A 242 6.46 13.26 17.97
CA VAL A 242 7.50 12.21 17.84
C VAL A 242 7.00 10.87 18.32
N LEU A 243 6.36 10.81 19.50
CA LEU A 243 5.86 9.56 20.07
C LEU A 243 4.83 8.90 19.14
N MET A 244 3.95 9.68 18.52
CA MET A 244 2.98 9.16 17.55
C MET A 244 3.67 8.56 16.32
N VAL A 245 4.60 9.29 15.70
CA VAL A 245 5.34 8.78 14.54
C VAL A 245 6.15 7.54 14.92
N PHE A 246 6.77 7.52 16.10
CA PHE A 246 7.55 6.40 16.61
C PHE A 246 6.69 5.14 16.81
N LEU A 247 5.54 5.26 17.49
CA LEU A 247 4.62 4.15 17.69
C LEU A 247 4.09 3.60 16.37
N GLY A 248 3.75 4.47 15.43
CA GLY A 248 3.33 4.06 14.10
C GLY A 248 4.44 3.37 13.30
N SER A 249 5.68 3.85 13.41
CA SER A 249 6.87 3.20 12.84
C SER A 249 7.08 1.79 13.41
N LEU A 250 6.99 1.62 14.74
CA LEU A 250 7.09 0.31 15.38
C LEU A 250 5.97 -0.64 14.91
N GLY A 251 4.74 -0.13 14.80
CA GLY A 251 3.61 -0.89 14.27
C GLY A 251 3.86 -1.36 12.83
N ALA A 252 4.40 -0.50 11.97
CA ALA A 252 4.75 -0.84 10.59
C ALA A 252 5.81 -1.94 10.52
N ILE A 253 6.85 -1.85 11.35
CA ILE A 253 7.92 -2.85 11.43
C ILE A 253 7.34 -4.19 11.91
N TYR A 254 6.56 -4.16 12.99
CA TYR A 254 5.93 -5.36 13.55
C TYR A 254 5.01 -6.07 12.55
N ASN A 255 4.12 -5.33 11.88
CA ASN A 255 3.24 -5.89 10.85
C ASN A 255 4.05 -6.43 9.67
N GLY A 256 5.08 -5.69 9.22
CA GLY A 256 5.97 -6.13 8.16
C GLY A 256 6.67 -7.46 8.48
N LEU A 257 7.16 -7.64 9.72
CA LEU A 257 7.75 -8.89 10.18
C LEU A 257 6.72 -10.02 10.24
N LYS A 258 5.53 -9.75 10.76
CA LYS A 258 4.45 -10.75 10.84
C LYS A 258 4.01 -11.23 9.44
N LYS A 259 3.85 -10.31 8.48
CA LYS A 259 3.56 -10.63 7.07
C LYS A 259 4.65 -11.50 6.45
N ARG A 260 5.93 -11.16 6.70
CA ARG A 260 7.07 -11.95 6.22
C ARG A 260 7.07 -13.37 6.78
N ASN A 261 6.85 -13.52 8.08
CA ASN A 261 6.78 -14.83 8.74
C ASN A 261 5.61 -15.68 8.21
N GLN A 262 4.45 -15.07 7.95
CA GLN A 262 3.30 -15.77 7.36
C GLN A 262 3.60 -16.30 5.96
N ILE A 263 4.28 -15.51 5.11
CA ILE A 263 4.72 -15.94 3.78
C ILE A 263 5.74 -17.08 3.89
N GLU A 264 6.72 -16.98 4.80
CA GLU A 264 7.72 -18.03 5.00
C GLU A 264 7.08 -19.33 5.51
N TYR A 265 6.15 -19.24 6.46
CA TYR A 265 5.37 -20.38 6.95
C TYR A 265 4.53 -21.03 5.83
N ALA A 266 3.85 -20.24 5.01
CA ALA A 266 3.08 -20.75 3.87
C ALA A 266 3.97 -21.51 2.88
N LYS A 267 5.17 -20.99 2.59
CA LYS A 267 6.16 -21.65 1.74
C LYS A 267 6.63 -22.99 2.33
N GLN A 268 6.94 -23.04 3.62
CA GLN A 268 7.36 -24.26 4.31
C GLN A 268 6.25 -25.31 4.33
N LYS A 269 5.03 -24.92 4.70
CA LYS A 269 3.87 -25.82 4.80
C LYS A 269 3.52 -26.48 3.46
N LEU A 270 3.76 -25.76 2.37
CA LEU A 270 3.48 -26.24 1.01
C LEU A 270 4.69 -26.89 0.32
N GLY A 271 5.81 -27.06 1.02
CA GLY A 271 7.02 -27.65 0.44
C GLY A 271 7.61 -26.85 -0.73
N LEU A 272 7.33 -25.54 -0.79
CA LEU A 272 7.82 -24.64 -1.84
C LEU A 272 9.24 -24.12 -1.56
N LYS A 273 9.87 -24.63 -0.50
CA LYS A 273 11.20 -24.25 -0.02
C LYS A 273 11.91 -25.46 0.57
#